data_AF-A0A1Q5G1V1-F1
#
_entry.id   AF-A0A1Q5G1V1-F1
#
_cell.length_a   1.000
_cell.length_b   1.000
_cell.length_c   1.000
_cell.angle_alpha   90.00
_cell.angle_beta   90.00
_cell.angle_gamma   90.00
#
_symmetry.space_group_name_H-M   'P 1'
#
loop_
_entity.id
_entity.type
_entity.pdbx_description
1 polymer ?
#
loop_
_entity_poly.entity_id
_entity_poly.type
_entity_poly.pdbx_seq_one_letter_code
_entity_poly.pdbx_strand_id
1 'polypeptide(L)'
;MPERNNDFGKFGASGVKGSELVGRKLDDLAGGIVTPVTAKRGLMARLNYLTRSDHARQAAREAGLTVTDRTLKAWLEGKRRPSKKNLKKIDDAYQAVRRQNVARHLLKRLNANGGTRVEIHPLNQSGVARPLQRDVPFRHMNVRRWDRIVGAWAAGDHHGLDAAWTDDVLPDLGSQYGAYEYCTNVGFAA
;
A
#
# COMPACT_ATOMS: atom_id res chain seq x y z
N MET A 1 -20.09 4.96 -17.75
CA MET A 1 -18.86 4.58 -17.04
C MET A 1 -18.08 3.70 -17.98
N PRO A 2 -16.87 4.05 -18.44
CA PRO A 2 -16.09 3.09 -19.21
C PRO A 2 -15.86 1.87 -18.32
N GLU A 3 -16.07 0.71 -18.93
CA GLU A 3 -16.46 -0.53 -18.26
C GLU A 3 -15.36 -1.03 -17.32
N ARG A 4 -15.69 -1.22 -16.03
CA ARG A 4 -14.84 -1.99 -15.12
C ARG A 4 -14.64 -3.39 -15.68
N ASN A 5 -13.45 -3.95 -15.51
CA ASN A 5 -13.13 -5.26 -16.04
C ASN A 5 -13.75 -6.36 -15.17
N ASN A 6 -14.96 -6.79 -15.54
CA ASN A 6 -15.73 -7.81 -14.82
C ASN A 6 -15.14 -9.24 -14.97
N ASP A 7 -14.41 -9.50 -16.06
CA ASP A 7 -13.91 -10.82 -16.46
C ASP A 7 -12.36 -10.85 -16.54
N PHE A 8 -11.68 -10.14 -15.62
CA PHE A 8 -10.21 -10.07 -15.64
C PHE A 8 -9.58 -11.47 -15.60
N GLY A 9 -8.62 -11.71 -16.50
CA GLY A 9 -7.90 -12.98 -16.58
C GLY A 9 -8.57 -14.08 -17.42
N LYS A 10 -9.82 -13.90 -17.90
CA LYS A 10 -10.56 -14.87 -18.72
C LYS A 10 -9.76 -15.42 -19.91
N PHE A 11 -8.94 -14.57 -20.54
CA PHE A 11 -8.12 -14.94 -21.70
C PHE A 11 -6.64 -15.17 -21.37
N GLY A 12 -6.26 -15.34 -20.10
CA GLY A 12 -4.86 -15.54 -19.70
C GLY A 12 -4.08 -14.24 -19.45
N ALA A 13 -4.77 -13.11 -19.37
CA ALA A 13 -4.21 -11.84 -18.89
C ALA A 13 -3.82 -11.94 -17.41
N SER A 14 -2.72 -11.29 -17.02
CA SER A 14 -2.24 -11.30 -15.63
C SER A 14 -1.82 -9.91 -15.17
N GLY A 15 -1.94 -9.64 -13.87
CA GLY A 15 -1.71 -8.32 -13.29
C GLY A 15 -2.36 -8.19 -11.92
N VAL A 16 -2.15 -7.04 -11.29
CA VAL A 16 -2.69 -6.68 -9.98
C VAL A 16 -3.44 -5.37 -10.13
N LYS A 17 -4.45 -5.11 -9.29
CA LYS A 17 -5.14 -3.81 -9.28
C LYS A 17 -4.12 -2.67 -9.16
N GLY A 18 -4.26 -1.65 -9.99
CA GLY A 18 -3.37 -0.48 -9.97
C GLY A 18 -3.33 0.20 -8.59
N SER A 19 -4.47 0.26 -7.91
CA SER A 19 -4.63 0.79 -6.55
C SER A 19 -3.80 0.04 -5.51
N GLU A 20 -3.66 -1.29 -5.65
CA GLU A 20 -2.82 -2.09 -4.77
C GLU A 20 -1.33 -1.80 -5.00
N LEU A 21 -0.91 -1.67 -6.27
CA LEU A 21 0.47 -1.30 -6.61
C LEU A 21 0.81 0.12 -6.11
N VAL A 22 -0.15 1.05 -6.20
CA VAL A 22 -0.06 2.38 -5.57
C VAL A 22 0.14 2.26 -4.06
N GLY A 23 -0.66 1.45 -3.37
CA GLY A 23 -0.51 1.21 -1.93
C GLY A 23 0.87 0.67 -1.55
N ARG A 24 1.38 -0.32 -2.31
CA ARG A 24 2.74 -0.86 -2.12
C ARG A 24 3.80 0.21 -2.34
N LYS A 25 3.65 1.04 -3.37
CA LYS A 25 4.60 2.13 -3.64
C LYS A 25 4.59 3.18 -2.54
N LEU A 26 3.43 3.49 -1.97
CA LEU A 26 3.32 4.38 -0.81
C LEU A 26 3.99 3.77 0.43
N ASP A 27 3.89 2.45 0.64
CA ASP A 27 4.64 1.76 1.70
C ASP A 27 6.15 1.86 1.50
N ASP A 28 6.64 1.69 0.27
CA ASP A 28 8.06 1.86 -0.06
C ASP A 28 8.54 3.28 0.21
N LEU A 29 7.77 4.30 -0.21
CA LEU A 29 8.08 5.71 0.00
C LEU A 29 8.00 6.11 1.48
N ALA A 30 7.08 5.48 2.22
CA ALA A 30 7.05 5.60 3.66
C ALA A 30 8.34 5.05 4.26
N GLY A 31 8.89 3.95 3.73
CA GLY A 31 10.10 3.29 4.22
C GLY A 31 9.86 2.47 5.49
N GLY A 32 10.84 2.37 6.39
CA GLY A 32 10.65 1.79 7.72
C GLY A 32 11.69 0.75 8.11
N ILE A 33 11.32 -0.17 9.01
CA ILE A 33 12.23 -1.19 9.53
C ILE A 33 12.37 -2.31 8.50
N VAL A 34 13.49 -2.27 7.77
CA VAL A 34 13.85 -3.25 6.73
C VAL A 34 14.15 -4.63 7.31
N THR A 35 14.68 -4.70 8.55
CA THR A 35 14.95 -5.98 9.20
C THR A 35 13.64 -6.75 9.44
N PRO A 36 13.52 -8.02 9.00
CA PRO A 36 12.29 -8.80 9.16
C PRO A 36 11.85 -8.94 10.62
N VAL A 37 10.53 -8.96 10.86
CA VAL A 37 9.95 -9.17 12.20
C VAL A 37 10.34 -10.52 12.82
N THR A 38 10.73 -11.50 11.99
CA THR A 38 11.20 -12.82 12.44
C THR A 38 12.58 -12.78 13.08
N ALA A 39 13.39 -11.76 12.78
CA ALA A 39 14.70 -11.51 13.37
C ALA A 39 14.58 -10.69 14.66
N LYS A 40 15.39 -11.00 15.67
CA LYS A 40 15.34 -10.36 17.01
C LYS A 40 15.40 -8.83 16.91
N ARG A 41 16.32 -8.28 16.10
CA ARG A 41 16.45 -6.83 15.88
C ARG A 41 15.20 -6.21 15.26
N GLY A 42 14.62 -6.86 14.25
CA GLY A 42 13.42 -6.38 13.57
C GLY A 42 12.17 -6.44 14.45
N LEU A 43 12.04 -7.49 15.26
CA LEU A 43 11.00 -7.59 16.28
C LEU A 43 11.12 -6.47 17.33
N MET A 44 12.30 -6.32 17.94
CA MET A 44 12.52 -5.34 19.00
C MET A 44 12.30 -3.91 18.53
N ALA A 45 12.75 -3.57 17.31
CA ALA A 45 12.54 -2.24 16.75
C ALA A 45 11.05 -1.91 16.59
N ARG A 46 10.23 -2.88 16.13
CA ARG A 46 8.78 -2.70 16.00
C ARG A 46 8.08 -2.59 17.34
N LEU A 47 8.42 -3.45 18.30
CA LEU A 47 7.87 -3.39 19.65
C LEU A 47 8.20 -2.03 20.29
N ASN A 48 9.45 -1.60 20.25
CA ASN A 48 9.85 -0.29 20.78
C ASN A 48 9.12 0.86 20.09
N TYR A 49 8.91 0.79 18.78
CA TYR A 49 8.13 1.80 18.04
C TYR A 49 6.68 1.87 18.54
N LEU A 50 6.03 0.72 18.68
CA LEU A 50 4.63 0.59 19.10
C LEU A 50 4.42 0.88 20.59
N THR A 51 5.47 0.84 21.42
CA THR A 51 5.34 0.98 22.87
C THR A 51 6.09 2.16 23.48
N ARG A 52 6.63 3.06 22.64
CA ARG A 52 7.47 4.19 23.06
C ARG A 52 6.74 5.17 24.00
N SER A 53 5.44 5.35 23.81
CA SER A 53 4.58 6.24 24.59
C SER A 53 3.18 5.65 24.75
N ASP A 54 2.37 6.22 25.65
CA ASP A 54 0.99 5.79 25.83
C ASP A 54 0.15 6.00 24.57
N HIS A 55 0.38 7.12 23.88
CA HIS A 55 -0.22 7.38 22.56
C HIS A 55 0.15 6.28 21.55
N ALA A 56 1.42 5.89 21.47
CA ALA A 56 1.86 4.81 20.56
C ALA A 56 1.21 3.46 20.91
N ARG A 57 1.07 3.15 22.19
CA ARG A 57 0.38 1.93 22.66
C ARG A 57 -1.09 1.94 22.29
N GLN A 58 -1.75 3.08 22.44
CA GLN A 58 -3.15 3.22 22.08
C GLN A 58 -3.35 3.03 20.57
N ALA A 59 -2.54 3.70 19.75
CA ALA A 59 -2.55 3.52 18.30
C ALA A 59 -2.25 2.06 17.89
N ALA A 60 -1.32 1.40 18.58
CA ALA A 60 -1.03 -0.02 18.34
C ALA A 60 -2.24 -0.93 18.63
N ARG A 61 -2.99 -0.64 19.70
CA ARG A 61 -4.21 -1.39 20.06
C ARG A 61 -5.32 -1.16 19.04
N GLU A 62 -5.52 0.08 18.61
CA GLU A 62 -6.46 0.45 17.54
C GLU A 62 -6.10 -0.24 16.22
N ALA A 63 -4.80 -0.40 15.95
CA ALA A 63 -4.28 -1.18 14.83
C ALA A 63 -4.32 -2.71 15.04
N GLY A 64 -4.95 -3.21 16.11
CA GLY A 64 -5.21 -4.64 16.33
C GLY A 64 -4.17 -5.39 17.15
N LEU A 65 -3.17 -4.71 17.76
CA LEU A 65 -2.26 -5.32 18.72
C LEU A 65 -2.93 -5.45 20.10
N THR A 66 -3.80 -6.45 20.25
CA THR A 66 -4.67 -6.63 21.42
C THR A 66 -4.11 -7.54 22.51
N VAL A 67 -2.79 -7.73 22.58
CA VAL A 67 -2.18 -8.56 23.64
C VAL A 67 -2.10 -7.81 24.97
N THR A 68 -2.05 -8.56 26.08
CA THR A 68 -1.94 -7.97 27.42
C THR A 68 -0.60 -7.25 27.62
N ASP A 69 -0.59 -6.19 28.43
CA ASP A 69 0.63 -5.43 28.75
C ASP A 69 1.73 -6.33 29.38
N ARG A 70 1.32 -7.35 30.16
CA ARG A 70 2.23 -8.37 30.69
C ARG A 70 2.93 -9.16 29.58
N THR A 71 2.19 -9.54 28.54
CA THR A 71 2.75 -10.27 27.38
C THR A 71 3.70 -9.39 26.60
N LEU A 72 3.31 -8.13 26.38
CA LEU A 72 4.11 -7.14 25.67
C LEU A 72 5.44 -6.87 26.41
N LYS A 73 5.38 -6.70 27.74
CA LYS A 73 6.56 -6.59 28.60
C LYS A 73 7.48 -7.81 28.49
N ALA A 74 6.93 -9.01 28.53
CA ALA A 74 7.73 -10.24 28.38
C ALA A 74 8.43 -10.36 27.02
N TRP A 75 7.82 -9.83 25.95
CA TRP A 75 8.46 -9.76 24.64
C TRP A 75 9.56 -8.71 24.57
N LEU A 76 9.31 -7.51 25.13
CA LEU A 76 10.29 -6.42 25.19
C LEU A 76 11.53 -6.81 26.00
N GLU A 77 11.35 -7.56 27.09
CA GLU A 77 12.45 -8.08 27.91
C GLU A 77 13.15 -9.29 27.27
N GLY A 78 12.67 -9.79 26.12
CA GLY A 78 13.20 -10.98 25.46
C GLY A 78 12.96 -12.29 26.21
N LYS A 79 12.16 -12.29 27.29
CA LYS A 79 11.82 -13.47 28.09
C LYS A 79 10.93 -14.46 27.36
N ARG A 80 10.18 -13.99 26.36
CA ARG A 80 9.29 -14.82 25.52
C ARG A 80 9.40 -14.40 24.06
N ARG A 81 9.27 -15.37 23.15
CA ARG A 81 9.17 -15.12 21.71
C ARG A 81 7.70 -15.13 21.26
N PRO A 82 7.24 -14.16 20.46
CA PRO A 82 5.90 -14.21 19.87
C PRO A 82 5.74 -15.40 18.91
N SER A 83 4.52 -15.96 18.85
CA SER A 83 4.16 -16.96 17.83
C SER A 83 4.13 -16.35 16.43
N LYS A 84 4.12 -17.16 15.37
CA LYS A 84 3.99 -16.68 13.98
C LYS A 84 2.78 -15.76 13.78
N LYS A 85 1.63 -16.11 14.36
CA LYS A 85 0.41 -15.28 14.34
C LYS A 85 0.63 -13.92 15.00
N ASN A 86 1.33 -13.89 16.14
CA ASN A 86 1.62 -12.64 16.84
C ASN A 86 2.70 -11.81 16.14
N LEU A 87 3.69 -12.44 15.50
CA LEU A 87 4.66 -11.73 14.65
C LEU A 87 3.95 -10.99 13.51
N LYS A 88 3.00 -11.65 12.85
CA LYS A 88 2.17 -11.00 11.83
C LYS A 88 1.38 -9.82 12.41
N LYS A 89 0.70 -9.99 13.54
CA LYS A 89 -0.01 -8.88 14.21
C LYS A 89 0.88 -7.71 14.57
N ILE A 90 2.10 -7.97 15.04
CA ILE A 90 3.08 -6.91 15.37
C ILE A 90 3.51 -6.17 14.11
N ASP A 91 3.77 -6.88 13.02
CA ASP A 91 4.17 -6.27 11.75
C ASP A 91 3.03 -5.46 11.13
N ASP A 92 1.80 -6.01 11.11
CA ASP A 92 0.60 -5.33 10.61
C ASP A 92 0.32 -4.05 11.42
N ALA A 93 0.35 -4.13 12.76
CA ALA A 93 0.14 -2.97 13.63
C ALA A 93 1.24 -1.91 13.46
N TYR A 94 2.49 -2.34 13.31
CA TYR A 94 3.61 -1.45 13.00
C TYR A 94 3.37 -0.69 11.70
N GLN A 95 2.98 -1.38 10.62
CA GLN A 95 2.72 -0.74 9.34
C GLN A 95 1.57 0.26 9.47
N ALA A 96 0.43 -0.14 10.05
CA ALA A 96 -0.73 0.74 10.21
C ALA A 96 -0.40 2.04 10.98
N VAL A 97 0.20 1.93 12.16
CA VAL A 97 0.59 3.10 12.97
C VAL A 97 1.60 3.97 12.22
N ARG A 98 2.53 3.35 11.48
CA ARG A 98 3.53 4.09 10.73
C ARG A 98 2.92 4.84 9.55
N ARG A 99 2.00 4.25 8.80
CA ARG A 99 1.29 4.92 7.70
C ARG A 99 0.61 6.19 8.21
N GLN A 100 -0.12 6.10 9.32
CA GLN A 100 -0.77 7.25 9.97
C GLN A 100 0.25 8.35 10.34
N ASN A 101 1.37 7.97 10.96
CA ASN A 101 2.38 8.93 11.41
C ASN A 101 3.08 9.68 10.25
N VAL A 102 3.29 9.02 9.11
CA VAL A 102 4.00 9.61 7.97
C VAL A 102 3.08 10.25 6.94
N ALA A 103 1.78 9.95 6.96
CA ALA A 103 0.80 10.35 5.94
C ALA A 103 0.86 11.85 5.61
N ARG A 104 0.85 12.72 6.64
CA ARG A 104 0.90 14.18 6.45
C ARG A 104 2.15 14.63 5.71
N HIS A 105 3.31 14.07 6.05
CA HIS A 105 4.58 14.44 5.41
C HIS A 105 4.67 13.88 4.00
N LEU A 106 4.24 12.63 3.80
CA LEU A 106 4.21 11.98 2.50
C LEU A 106 3.27 12.71 1.54
N LEU A 107 2.08 13.10 1.99
CA LEU A 107 1.13 13.89 1.21
C LEU A 107 1.74 15.21 0.74
N LYS A 108 2.40 15.96 1.65
CA LYS A 108 3.08 17.20 1.30
C LYS A 108 4.15 16.98 0.22
N ARG A 109 4.93 15.91 0.33
CA ARG A 109 5.96 15.54 -0.65
C ARG A 109 5.35 15.18 -2.01
N LEU A 110 4.29 14.37 -2.04
CA LEU A 110 3.65 13.93 -3.28
C LEU A 110 2.96 15.09 -4.03
N ASN A 111 2.44 16.08 -3.31
CA ASN A 111 1.86 17.29 -3.87
C ASN A 111 2.90 18.40 -4.17
N ALA A 112 4.19 18.20 -3.82
CA ALA A 112 5.22 19.18 -4.09
C ALA A 112 5.38 19.42 -5.61
N ASN A 113 5.81 20.62 -6.00
CA ASN A 113 6.06 20.99 -7.40
C ASN A 113 4.87 20.75 -8.36
N GLY A 114 3.65 20.83 -7.84
CA GLY A 114 2.43 20.67 -8.63
C GLY A 114 2.05 19.22 -8.92
N GLY A 115 2.57 18.25 -8.15
CA GLY A 115 2.17 16.85 -8.18
C GLY A 115 3.34 15.88 -8.38
N THR A 116 2.99 14.60 -8.51
CA THR A 116 3.97 13.52 -8.74
C THR A 116 3.74 12.91 -10.10
N ARG A 117 4.80 12.78 -10.89
CA ARG A 117 4.76 12.03 -12.15
C ARG A 117 4.67 10.53 -11.84
N VAL A 118 3.62 9.90 -12.35
CA VAL A 118 3.35 8.48 -12.20
C VAL A 118 3.45 7.80 -13.55
N GLU A 119 4.14 6.67 -13.58
CA GLU A 119 4.21 5.73 -14.70
C GLU A 119 3.34 4.52 -14.39
N ILE A 120 2.57 4.07 -15.38
CA ILE A 120 1.64 2.95 -15.26
C ILE A 120 1.96 1.95 -16.38
N HIS A 121 2.33 0.75 -15.97
CA HIS A 121 2.55 -0.38 -16.87
C HIS A 121 1.29 -1.24 -16.90
N PRO A 122 0.67 -1.45 -18.06
CA PRO A 122 -0.58 -2.19 -18.15
C PRO A 122 -0.39 -3.66 -17.74
N LEU A 123 -1.51 -4.37 -17.64
CA LEU A 123 -1.54 -5.81 -17.46
C LEU A 123 -0.64 -6.55 -18.47
N ASN A 124 -0.16 -7.73 -18.08
CA ASN A 124 0.63 -8.60 -18.94
C ASN A 124 -0.30 -9.50 -19.78
N GLN A 125 -0.09 -9.48 -21.10
CA GLN A 125 -0.84 -10.26 -22.09
C GLN A 125 -0.05 -11.47 -22.66
N SER A 126 1.10 -11.84 -22.09
CA SER A 126 1.92 -12.95 -22.61
C SER A 126 1.21 -14.30 -22.62
N GLY A 127 0.20 -14.49 -21.76
CA GLY A 127 -0.67 -15.67 -21.73
C GLY A 127 -1.91 -15.57 -22.64
N VAL A 128 -2.13 -14.41 -23.28
CA VAL A 128 -3.30 -14.15 -24.14
C VAL A 128 -2.99 -14.60 -25.57
N ALA A 129 -3.93 -15.30 -26.20
CA ALA A 129 -3.81 -15.71 -27.60
C ALA A 129 -3.63 -14.48 -28.51
N ARG A 130 -2.68 -14.54 -29.47
CA ARG A 130 -2.29 -13.40 -30.33
C ARG A 130 -3.46 -12.62 -30.95
N PRO A 131 -4.52 -13.25 -31.49
CA PRO A 131 -5.66 -12.52 -32.07
C PRO A 131 -6.46 -11.69 -31.06
N LEU A 132 -6.34 -12.01 -29.77
CA LEU A 132 -7.04 -11.32 -28.68
C LEU A 132 -6.18 -10.27 -28.00
N GLN A 133 -4.86 -10.27 -28.23
CA GLN A 133 -3.97 -9.28 -27.67
C GLN A 133 -4.30 -7.88 -28.17
N ARG A 134 -4.12 -6.89 -27.30
CA ARG A 134 -4.33 -5.48 -27.60
C ARG A 134 -3.03 -4.71 -27.42
N ASP A 135 -2.79 -3.76 -28.32
CA ASP A 135 -1.71 -2.81 -28.14
C ASP A 135 -2.12 -1.80 -27.05
N VAL A 136 -1.56 -1.99 -25.86
CA VAL A 136 -1.79 -1.13 -24.69
C VAL A 136 -0.42 -0.62 -24.24
N PRO A 137 -0.07 0.65 -24.51
CA PRO A 137 1.24 1.18 -24.16
C PRO A 137 1.36 1.45 -22.66
N PHE A 138 2.58 1.63 -22.16
CA PHE A 138 2.77 2.28 -20.86
C PHE A 138 2.28 3.73 -20.92
N ARG A 139 1.83 4.26 -19.78
CA ARG A 139 1.36 5.65 -19.68
C ARG A 139 2.09 6.40 -18.60
N HIS A 140 2.19 7.71 -18.80
CA HIS A 140 2.59 8.64 -17.76
C HIS A 140 1.47 9.64 -17.53
N MET A 141 1.30 10.04 -16.28
CA MET A 141 0.43 11.15 -15.89
C MET A 141 1.07 11.92 -14.72
N ASN A 142 0.63 13.16 -14.51
CA ASN A 142 0.99 13.90 -13.31
C ASN A 142 -0.19 13.92 -12.34
N VAL A 143 -0.08 13.17 -11.24
CA VAL A 143 -1.13 13.05 -10.22
C VAL A 143 -1.03 14.21 -9.26
N ARG A 144 -2.16 14.91 -9.07
CA ARG A 144 -2.30 16.09 -8.19
C ARG A 144 -3.31 15.90 -7.05
N ARG A 145 -4.07 14.81 -7.07
CA ARG A 145 -5.15 14.53 -6.12
C ARG A 145 -4.73 13.42 -5.15
N TRP A 146 -3.65 13.66 -4.42
CA TRP A 146 -3.08 12.66 -3.51
C TRP A 146 -3.83 12.52 -2.18
N ASP A 147 -4.62 13.53 -1.79
CA ASP A 147 -5.23 13.63 -0.47
C ASP A 147 -6.12 12.42 -0.13
N ARG A 148 -7.03 12.04 -1.02
CA ARG A 148 -7.93 10.88 -0.83
C ARG A 148 -7.15 9.56 -0.87
N ILE A 149 -6.17 9.46 -1.76
CA ILE A 149 -5.31 8.26 -1.90
C ILE A 149 -4.51 8.03 -0.62
N VAL A 150 -3.78 9.03 -0.16
CA VAL A 150 -2.95 8.95 1.05
C VAL A 150 -3.82 8.76 2.29
N GLY A 151 -4.98 9.43 2.35
CA GLY A 151 -5.95 9.23 3.43
C GLY A 151 -6.42 7.78 3.54
N ALA A 152 -6.87 7.19 2.42
CA ALA A 152 -7.32 5.80 2.40
C ALA A 152 -6.18 4.81 2.70
N TRP A 153 -5.00 5.03 2.11
CA TRP A 153 -3.80 4.24 2.41
C TRP A 153 -3.43 4.28 3.89
N ALA A 154 -3.45 5.47 4.51
CA ALA A 154 -3.13 5.65 5.93
C ALA A 154 -4.15 5.00 6.86
N ALA A 155 -5.42 4.98 6.46
CA ALA A 155 -6.50 4.30 7.19
C ALA A 155 -6.51 2.77 7.00
N GLY A 156 -5.73 2.24 6.04
CA GLY A 156 -5.84 0.83 5.63
C GLY A 156 -7.14 0.52 4.88
N ASP A 157 -7.81 1.54 4.34
CA ASP A 157 -9.05 1.41 3.57
C ASP A 157 -8.73 1.04 2.12
N HIS A 158 -8.62 -0.27 1.87
CA HIS A 158 -8.34 -0.80 0.53
C HIS A 158 -9.42 -0.44 -0.50
N HIS A 159 -10.69 -0.37 -0.08
CA HIS A 159 -11.79 -0.03 -0.98
C HIS A 159 -11.78 1.47 -1.32
N GLY A 160 -11.57 2.32 -0.32
CA GLY A 160 -11.40 3.76 -0.53
C GLY A 160 -10.18 4.09 -1.38
N LEU A 161 -9.08 3.32 -1.23
CA LEU A 161 -7.89 3.46 -2.07
C LEU A 161 -8.19 3.06 -3.51
N ASP A 162 -8.92 1.97 -3.72
CA ASP A 162 -9.34 1.52 -5.04
C ASP A 162 -10.24 2.53 -5.73
N ALA A 163 -11.24 3.06 -5.02
CA ALA A 163 -12.12 4.10 -5.53
C ALA A 163 -11.35 5.40 -5.86
N ALA A 164 -10.50 5.87 -4.95
CA ALA A 164 -9.71 7.09 -5.16
C ALA A 164 -8.76 6.96 -6.36
N TRP A 165 -8.20 5.78 -6.58
CA TRP A 165 -7.32 5.55 -7.73
C TRP A 165 -8.11 5.38 -9.04
N THR A 166 -9.07 4.45 -9.05
CA THR A 166 -9.76 4.00 -10.26
C THR A 166 -10.83 4.98 -10.73
N ASP A 167 -11.55 5.60 -9.80
CA ASP A 167 -12.68 6.47 -10.13
C ASP A 167 -12.27 7.96 -10.16
N ASP A 168 -11.22 8.35 -9.42
CA ASP A 168 -10.78 9.75 -9.42
C ASP A 168 -9.52 10.00 -10.25
N VAL A 169 -8.48 9.13 -10.24
CA VAL A 169 -7.18 9.42 -10.89
C VAL A 169 -7.06 8.81 -12.29
N LEU A 170 -7.36 7.52 -12.45
CA LEU A 170 -7.27 6.86 -13.76
C LEU A 170 -8.03 7.58 -14.89
N PRO A 171 -9.22 8.19 -14.65
CA PRO A 171 -9.92 8.94 -15.70
C PRO A 171 -9.11 10.07 -16.35
N ASP A 172 -8.07 10.60 -15.69
CA ASP A 172 -7.16 11.58 -16.28
C ASP A 172 -6.37 11.01 -17.49
N LEU A 173 -6.33 9.68 -17.68
CA LEU A 173 -5.76 9.05 -18.89
C LEU A 173 -6.65 9.18 -20.13
N GLY A 174 -7.90 9.61 -19.96
CA GLY A 174 -8.91 9.66 -21.03
C GLY A 174 -9.65 8.33 -21.20
N SER A 175 -10.30 8.15 -22.35
CA SER A 175 -11.27 7.07 -22.62
C SER A 175 -10.75 5.64 -22.46
N GLN A 176 -9.44 5.43 -22.49
CA GLN A 176 -8.80 4.10 -22.40
C GLN A 176 -8.35 3.73 -20.99
N TYR A 177 -8.72 4.50 -19.96
CA TYR A 177 -8.22 4.26 -18.60
C TYR A 177 -8.57 2.87 -18.03
N GLY A 178 -9.66 2.24 -18.48
CA GLY A 178 -10.06 0.91 -18.04
C GLY A 178 -8.99 -0.17 -18.34
N ALA A 179 -8.15 0.03 -19.35
CA ALA A 179 -7.02 -0.85 -19.65
C ALA A 179 -5.93 -0.83 -18.56
N TYR A 180 -5.98 0.14 -17.64
CA TYR A 180 -5.04 0.35 -16.54
C TYR A 180 -5.67 0.08 -15.16
N GLU A 181 -6.87 -0.51 -15.10
CA GLU A 181 -7.45 -1.01 -13.84
C GLU A 181 -6.53 -2.10 -13.23
N TYR A 182 -6.01 -2.98 -14.09
CA TYR A 182 -5.02 -3.99 -13.75
C TYR A 182 -3.69 -3.66 -14.41
N CYS A 183 -2.63 -3.74 -13.63
CA CYS A 183 -1.30 -3.28 -13.99
C CYS A 183 -0.26 -4.32 -13.57
N THR A 184 0.90 -4.26 -14.21
CA THR A 184 2.09 -5.02 -13.79
C THR A 184 2.97 -4.19 -12.87
N ASN A 185 2.98 -2.87 -13.04
CA ASN A 185 3.77 -1.95 -12.24
C ASN A 185 3.14 -0.54 -12.21
N VAL A 186 3.35 0.18 -11.10
CA VAL A 186 3.06 1.61 -10.98
C VAL A 186 4.28 2.29 -10.32
N GLY A 187 4.92 3.21 -11.05
CA GLY A 187 6.14 3.89 -10.61
C GLY A 187 5.90 5.36 -10.29
N PHE A 188 6.47 5.88 -9.21
CA PHE A 188 6.39 7.29 -8.81
C PHE A 188 7.76 7.95 -8.95
N ALA A 189 7.83 9.11 -9.59
CA ALA A 189 9.02 9.98 -9.58
C ALA A 189 8.94 10.94 -8.38
N ALA A 190 9.00 10.39 -7.16
CA ALA A 190 8.75 11.10 -5.90
C ALA A 190 9.90 10.97 -4.89
#